data_AF-A0A9X1XN09-F1
#
_entry.id   AF-A0A9X1XN09-F1
#
_cell.length_a   1.000
_cell.length_b   1.000
_cell.length_c   1.000
_cell.angle_alpha   90.00
_cell.angle_beta   90.00
_cell.angle_gamma   90.00
#
_symmetry.space_group_name_H-M   'P 1'
#
loop_
_entity.id
_entity.type
_entity.pdbx_description
1 polymer ?
#
loop_
_entity_poly.entity_id
_entity_poly.type
_entity_poly.pdbx_seq_one_letter_code
_entity_poly.pdbx_strand_id
1 'polypeptide(L)'
;MKAKENQCRYQSPDNWHCDQPCGESGLCYWHDPSVDKSKDNVREQVENWAAEGKPLDGFQLAKADLVDINLVNRGCKEGYKCRDVDFYRADLSHAHFFGLDLQGSSLMKSKLCSANLHCAKLDNCNLLGADLSRARLENIEWGDSLKQEIDTRKALKQGDRNKVVSLCQEAEEVCRNIRKQCEKEGLFETAGTFFKKEMRYRRYQMPLFSFNRFISKTVDLFCGYGESPIRVVTFSLFLIFACAMAYFVLDTTASNPIYADVEGWRFYAYEFFNAVYFSVVTFTTLGYGDISPHGVARFIAAFEAFLGSFTMALFVVVFVKKMTR
;
A
#
# COMPACT_ATOMS: atom_id res chain seq x y z
N MET A 1 8.01 34.80 -29.32
CA MET A 1 6.57 34.59 -29.05
C MET A 1 6.25 35.29 -27.75
N LYS A 2 5.60 36.47 -27.81
CA LYS A 2 5.28 37.28 -26.63
C LYS A 2 4.14 36.60 -25.87
N ALA A 3 4.34 36.28 -24.60
CA ALA A 3 3.22 35.97 -23.70
C ALA A 3 2.26 37.17 -23.76
N LYS A 4 0.97 36.92 -24.02
CA LYS A 4 -0.05 37.98 -23.95
C LYS A 4 -0.04 38.50 -22.51
N GLU A 5 0.31 39.77 -22.32
CA GLU A 5 0.64 40.39 -21.01
C GLU A 5 -0.48 40.33 -19.95
N ASN A 6 -1.68 39.84 -20.29
CA ASN A 6 -2.84 39.74 -19.40
C ASN A 6 -3.39 38.30 -19.22
N GLN A 7 -2.62 37.25 -19.51
CA GLN A 7 -3.09 35.85 -19.33
C GLN A 7 -2.53 35.21 -18.06
N CYS A 8 -3.32 34.29 -17.48
CA CYS A 8 -2.92 33.50 -16.32
C CYS A 8 -1.59 32.77 -16.54
N ARG A 9 -0.66 32.87 -15.57
CA ARG A 9 0.65 32.22 -15.63
C ARG A 9 0.63 30.72 -15.33
N TYR A 10 -0.51 30.16 -14.92
CA TYR A 10 -0.61 28.74 -14.61
C TYR A 10 -0.40 27.87 -15.86
N GLN A 11 0.45 26.85 -15.71
CA GLN A 11 0.74 25.86 -16.74
C GLN A 11 0.59 24.47 -16.12
N SER A 12 -0.23 23.64 -16.76
CA SER A 12 -0.41 22.24 -16.36
C SER A 12 0.82 21.39 -16.70
N PRO A 13 0.95 20.18 -16.11
CA PRO A 13 1.99 19.21 -16.47
C PRO A 13 1.99 18.83 -17.96
N ASP A 14 0.85 18.91 -18.65
CA ASP A 14 0.72 18.56 -20.07
C ASP A 14 0.99 19.77 -21.00
N ASN A 15 1.65 20.82 -20.50
CA ASN A 15 1.89 22.09 -21.20
C ASN A 15 0.63 22.85 -21.63
N TRP A 16 -0.55 22.53 -21.09
CA TRP A 16 -1.73 23.40 -21.26
C TRP A 16 -1.57 24.68 -20.44
N HIS A 17 -1.87 25.82 -21.07
CA HIS A 17 -1.86 27.15 -20.47
C HIS A 17 -3.28 27.66 -20.28
N CYS A 18 -3.54 28.25 -19.12
CA CYS A 18 -4.84 28.85 -18.83
C CYS A 18 -5.07 30.10 -19.71
N ASP A 19 -6.24 30.16 -20.35
CA ASP A 19 -6.64 31.24 -21.27
C ASP A 19 -7.28 32.45 -20.58
N GLN A 20 -7.57 32.32 -19.28
CA GLN A 20 -8.27 33.33 -18.49
C GLN A 20 -7.41 34.57 -18.24
N PRO A 21 -8.03 35.75 -18.10
CA PRO A 21 -7.33 36.96 -17.74
C PRO A 21 -6.68 36.83 -16.36
N CYS A 22 -5.45 37.31 -16.21
CA CYS A 22 -4.79 37.36 -14.91
C CYS A 22 -5.22 38.59 -14.10
N GLY A 23 -5.32 38.43 -12.78
CA GLY A 23 -5.39 39.53 -11.82
C GLY A 23 -4.00 40.09 -11.48
N GLU A 24 -3.92 40.89 -10.42
CA GLU A 24 -2.68 41.55 -9.96
C GLU A 24 -1.57 40.57 -9.57
N SER A 25 -1.93 39.36 -9.14
CA SER A 25 -1.00 38.27 -8.80
C SER A 25 -0.34 37.60 -10.03
N GLY A 26 -0.83 37.87 -11.24
CA GLY A 26 -0.46 37.15 -12.46
C GLY A 26 -1.16 35.79 -12.62
N LEU A 27 -2.11 35.45 -11.74
CA LEU A 27 -2.97 34.27 -11.82
C LEU A 27 -4.42 34.69 -12.07
N CYS A 28 -5.23 33.81 -12.68
CA CYS A 28 -6.67 34.06 -12.80
C CYS A 28 -7.38 33.72 -11.49
N TYR A 29 -8.67 34.05 -11.42
CA TYR A 29 -9.54 33.73 -10.29
C TYR A 29 -9.37 32.28 -9.79
N TRP A 30 -9.38 31.28 -10.69
CA TRP A 30 -9.29 29.87 -10.32
C TRP A 30 -7.93 29.42 -9.78
N HIS A 31 -6.83 29.99 -10.28
CA HIS A 31 -5.47 29.59 -9.92
C HIS A 31 -4.86 30.42 -8.79
N ASP A 32 -5.47 31.55 -8.44
CA ASP A 32 -4.98 32.42 -7.38
C ASP A 32 -5.38 31.90 -5.98
N PRO A 33 -4.41 31.54 -5.11
CA PRO A 33 -4.68 31.10 -3.74
C PRO A 33 -5.04 32.24 -2.78
N SER A 34 -4.78 33.51 -3.16
CA SER A 34 -5.11 34.67 -2.32
C SER A 34 -6.59 35.03 -2.36
N VAL A 35 -7.30 34.59 -3.40
CA VAL A 35 -8.74 34.82 -3.58
C VAL A 35 -9.52 33.79 -2.74
N ASP A 36 -10.23 34.28 -1.73
CA ASP A 36 -11.15 33.46 -0.92
C ASP A 36 -12.42 33.16 -1.71
N LYS A 37 -12.65 31.87 -1.99
CA LYS A 37 -13.79 31.36 -2.76
C LYS A 37 -14.83 30.66 -1.90
N SER A 38 -14.69 30.72 -0.57
CA SER A 38 -15.55 29.98 0.36
C SER A 38 -17.01 30.45 0.39
N LYS A 39 -17.27 31.69 -0.02
CA LYS A 39 -18.62 32.31 -0.03
C LYS A 39 -19.23 32.39 -1.42
N ASP A 40 -18.45 32.06 -2.44
CA ASP A 40 -18.85 32.21 -3.82
C ASP A 40 -19.61 30.93 -4.25
N ASN A 41 -20.63 31.06 -5.10
CA ASN A 41 -21.27 29.90 -5.72
C ASN A 41 -20.35 29.35 -6.83
N VAL A 42 -19.24 28.74 -6.42
CA VAL A 42 -18.23 28.19 -7.34
C VAL A 42 -18.62 26.83 -7.88
N ARG A 43 -19.51 26.08 -7.22
CA ARG A 43 -19.94 24.75 -7.66
C ARG A 43 -20.41 24.74 -9.11
N GLU A 44 -21.41 25.57 -9.42
CA GLU A 44 -22.01 25.64 -10.77
C GLU A 44 -21.00 26.13 -11.82
N GLN A 45 -20.13 27.06 -11.44
CA GLN A 45 -19.08 27.57 -12.33
C GLN A 45 -18.05 26.50 -12.67
N VAL A 46 -17.65 25.69 -11.69
CA VAL A 46 -16.71 24.57 -11.86
C VAL A 46 -17.34 23.46 -12.72
N GLU A 47 -18.62 23.16 -12.53
CA GLU A 47 -19.36 22.20 -13.36
C GLU A 47 -19.45 22.66 -14.82
N ASN A 48 -19.82 23.93 -15.05
CA ASN A 48 -19.89 24.50 -16.39
C ASN A 48 -18.50 24.54 -17.05
N TRP A 49 -17.45 24.89 -16.30
CA TRP A 49 -16.07 24.85 -16.78
C TRP A 49 -15.65 23.45 -17.23
N ALA A 50 -15.97 22.44 -16.43
CA ALA A 50 -15.69 21.04 -16.77
C ALA A 50 -16.51 20.59 -18.00
N ALA A 51 -17.78 21.00 -18.10
CA ALA A 51 -18.66 20.68 -19.23
C ALA A 51 -18.16 21.24 -20.57
N GLU A 52 -17.43 22.36 -20.56
CA GLU A 52 -16.74 22.89 -21.74
C GLU A 52 -15.51 22.05 -22.17
N GLY A 53 -15.15 21.01 -21.41
CA GLY A 53 -14.02 20.13 -21.67
C GLY A 53 -12.67 20.74 -21.27
N LYS A 54 -12.66 21.82 -20.48
CA LYS A 54 -11.43 22.45 -20.00
C LYS A 54 -10.88 21.71 -18.77
N PRO A 55 -9.55 21.59 -18.62
CA PRO A 55 -8.96 20.99 -17.43
C PRO A 55 -9.18 21.87 -16.20
N LEU A 56 -9.34 21.24 -15.05
CA LEU A 56 -9.45 21.87 -13.73
C LEU A 56 -8.11 21.92 -12.99
N ASP A 57 -7.02 21.56 -13.68
CA ASP A 57 -5.70 21.43 -13.06
C ASP A 57 -5.27 22.72 -12.34
N GLY A 58 -4.76 22.57 -11.12
CA GLY A 58 -4.22 23.65 -10.30
C GLY A 58 -5.23 24.57 -9.63
N PHE A 59 -6.53 24.29 -9.74
CA PHE A 59 -7.57 25.11 -9.14
C PHE A 59 -7.36 25.25 -7.62
N GLN A 60 -7.59 26.46 -7.10
CA GLN A 60 -7.46 26.80 -5.68
C GLN A 60 -8.87 26.91 -5.08
N LEU A 61 -9.40 25.79 -4.61
CA LEU A 61 -10.77 25.61 -4.10
C LEU A 61 -10.79 25.32 -2.59
N ALA A 62 -9.77 25.79 -1.86
CA ALA A 62 -9.70 25.63 -0.42
C ALA A 62 -10.95 26.22 0.26
N LYS A 63 -11.56 25.43 1.16
CA LYS A 63 -12.77 25.77 1.93
C LYS A 63 -14.01 26.08 1.08
N ALA A 64 -14.00 25.77 -0.21
CA ALA A 64 -15.17 25.96 -1.07
C ALA A 64 -16.32 25.04 -0.64
N ASP A 65 -17.55 25.54 -0.76
CA ASP A 65 -18.76 24.72 -0.68
C ASP A 65 -19.02 24.09 -2.05
N LEU A 66 -18.80 22.79 -2.15
CA LEU A 66 -18.93 21.99 -3.36
C LEU A 66 -19.82 20.77 -3.08
N VAL A 67 -20.77 20.90 -2.15
CA VAL A 67 -21.73 19.83 -1.84
C VAL A 67 -22.53 19.47 -3.09
N ASP A 68 -22.68 18.17 -3.33
CA ASP A 68 -23.34 17.58 -4.51
C ASP A 68 -22.67 17.91 -5.87
N ILE A 69 -21.42 18.41 -5.89
CA ILE A 69 -20.75 18.73 -7.16
C ILE A 69 -20.67 17.51 -8.08
N ASN A 70 -20.95 17.72 -9.37
CA ASN A 70 -20.95 16.69 -10.39
C ASN A 70 -19.85 16.87 -11.42
N LEU A 71 -18.72 16.18 -11.24
CA LEU A 71 -17.59 16.17 -12.18
C LEU A 71 -17.49 14.83 -12.92
N VAL A 72 -18.62 14.32 -13.41
CA VAL A 72 -18.66 13.11 -14.24
C VAL A 72 -18.65 13.47 -15.72
N ASN A 73 -17.60 13.06 -16.42
CA ASN A 73 -17.45 13.28 -17.86
C ASN A 73 -18.29 12.28 -18.67
N ARG A 74 -19.58 12.58 -18.86
CA ARG A 74 -20.53 11.69 -19.53
C ARG A 74 -20.16 11.50 -21.01
N GLY A 75 -20.06 10.25 -21.44
CA GLY A 75 -19.75 9.90 -22.83
C GLY A 75 -18.26 9.68 -23.10
N CYS A 76 -17.38 9.96 -22.13
CA CYS A 76 -15.96 9.64 -22.19
C CYS A 76 -15.63 8.44 -21.29
N LYS A 77 -14.58 7.69 -21.67
CA LYS A 77 -14.02 6.62 -20.82
C LYS A 77 -13.20 7.17 -19.65
N GLU A 78 -12.63 8.36 -19.82
CA GLU A 78 -11.80 9.05 -18.83
C GLU A 78 -12.59 10.22 -18.21
N GLY A 79 -12.42 10.44 -16.90
CA GLY A 79 -13.00 11.59 -16.20
C GLY A 79 -12.27 12.89 -16.54
N TYR A 80 -12.70 13.99 -15.91
CA TYR A 80 -12.03 15.28 -16.08
C TYR A 80 -10.65 15.30 -15.43
N LYS A 81 -9.76 16.14 -15.98
CA LYS A 81 -8.43 16.41 -15.40
C LYS A 81 -8.58 17.40 -14.25
N CYS A 82 -8.26 16.97 -13.03
CA CYS A 82 -8.40 17.73 -11.80
C CYS A 82 -7.14 17.56 -10.92
N ARG A 83 -5.97 17.69 -11.55
CA ARG A 83 -4.65 17.44 -10.94
C ARG A 83 -4.15 18.68 -10.20
N ASP A 84 -3.36 18.48 -9.15
CA ASP A 84 -2.76 19.55 -8.34
C ASP A 84 -3.78 20.59 -7.81
N VAL A 85 -5.04 20.19 -7.63
CA VAL A 85 -6.12 21.05 -7.13
C VAL A 85 -6.07 21.11 -5.62
N ASP A 86 -6.21 22.31 -5.05
CA ASP A 86 -6.33 22.48 -3.61
C ASP A 86 -7.78 22.44 -3.17
N PHE A 87 -8.18 21.32 -2.55
CA PHE A 87 -9.47 21.14 -1.88
C PHE A 87 -9.33 21.19 -0.35
N TYR A 88 -8.29 21.85 0.18
CA TYR A 88 -8.07 21.94 1.63
C TYR A 88 -9.33 22.43 2.36
N ARG A 89 -9.90 21.58 3.23
CA ARG A 89 -11.15 21.83 3.96
C ARG A 89 -12.39 22.12 3.09
N ALA A 90 -12.39 21.79 1.81
CA ALA A 90 -13.58 21.90 0.97
C ALA A 90 -14.68 20.94 1.45
N ASP A 91 -15.95 21.34 1.29
CA ASP A 91 -17.08 20.44 1.48
C ASP A 91 -17.41 19.77 0.14
N LEU A 92 -17.04 18.50 0.01
CA LEU A 92 -17.25 17.64 -1.16
C LEU A 92 -18.23 16.51 -0.81
N SER A 93 -19.10 16.75 0.18
CA SER A 93 -20.11 15.78 0.56
C SER A 93 -21.00 15.46 -0.63
N HIS A 94 -21.26 14.18 -0.87
CA HIS A 94 -22.06 13.68 -1.99
C HIS A 94 -21.49 13.97 -3.40
N ALA A 95 -20.24 14.42 -3.52
CA ALA A 95 -19.63 14.71 -4.81
C ALA A 95 -19.59 13.48 -5.74
N HIS A 96 -19.79 13.69 -7.04
CA HIS A 96 -19.71 12.67 -8.08
C HIS A 96 -18.40 12.79 -8.86
N PHE A 97 -17.41 11.97 -8.49
CA PHE A 97 -16.03 11.98 -9.03
C PHE A 97 -15.69 10.68 -9.77
N PHE A 98 -16.66 10.09 -10.47
CA PHE A 98 -16.44 8.88 -11.25
C PHE A 98 -15.33 9.11 -12.29
N GLY A 99 -14.24 8.33 -12.20
CA GLY A 99 -13.12 8.39 -13.14
C GLY A 99 -12.27 9.66 -13.06
N LEU A 100 -12.49 10.54 -12.07
CA LEU A 100 -11.83 11.84 -11.98
C LEU A 100 -10.32 11.69 -11.72
N ASP A 101 -9.50 12.45 -12.43
CA ASP A 101 -8.06 12.47 -12.23
C ASP A 101 -7.70 13.50 -11.15
N LEU A 102 -7.42 13.03 -9.93
CA LEU A 102 -7.08 13.84 -8.74
C LEU A 102 -5.59 13.72 -8.37
N GLN A 103 -4.72 13.37 -9.31
CA GLN A 103 -3.29 13.20 -9.04
C GLN A 103 -2.66 14.49 -8.49
N GLY A 104 -1.86 14.37 -7.44
CA GLY A 104 -1.20 15.50 -6.78
C GLY A 104 -2.12 16.45 -6.00
N SER A 105 -3.44 16.31 -6.14
CA SER A 105 -4.42 17.19 -5.49
C SER A 105 -4.40 17.05 -3.96
N SER A 106 -4.80 18.13 -3.28
CA SER A 106 -4.87 18.20 -1.82
C SER A 106 -6.30 18.10 -1.34
N LEU A 107 -6.70 16.93 -0.84
CA LEU A 107 -7.97 16.68 -0.16
C LEU A 107 -7.81 16.78 1.37
N MET A 108 -6.78 17.47 1.85
CA MET A 108 -6.49 17.54 3.28
C MET A 108 -7.67 18.17 4.03
N LYS A 109 -8.18 17.45 5.04
CA LYS A 109 -9.32 17.86 5.88
C LYS A 109 -10.61 18.16 5.10
N SER A 110 -10.73 17.72 3.85
CA SER A 110 -11.98 17.86 3.09
C SER A 110 -13.04 16.88 3.61
N LYS A 111 -14.30 17.20 3.38
CA LYS A 111 -15.42 16.29 3.65
C LYS A 111 -15.76 15.57 2.36
N LEU A 112 -15.53 14.26 2.29
CA LEU A 112 -15.90 13.40 1.16
C LEU A 112 -17.02 12.44 1.57
N CYS A 113 -17.85 12.83 2.54
CA CYS A 113 -18.86 11.93 3.06
C CYS A 113 -19.85 11.56 1.96
N SER A 114 -20.09 10.25 1.77
CA SER A 114 -20.91 9.73 0.69
C SER A 114 -20.49 10.13 -0.74
N ALA A 115 -19.26 10.61 -0.95
CA ALA A 115 -18.76 10.95 -2.28
C ALA A 115 -18.48 9.70 -3.13
N ASN A 116 -18.70 9.77 -4.43
CA ASN A 116 -18.41 8.68 -5.36
C ASN A 116 -17.03 8.88 -6.02
N LEU A 117 -16.01 8.15 -5.54
CA LEU A 117 -14.65 8.15 -6.08
C LEU A 117 -14.38 6.90 -6.95
N HIS A 118 -15.41 6.22 -7.43
CA HIS A 118 -15.24 5.00 -8.24
C HIS A 118 -14.38 5.29 -9.48
N CYS A 119 -13.35 4.47 -9.72
CA CYS A 119 -12.36 4.65 -10.79
C CYS A 119 -11.53 5.95 -10.74
N ALA A 120 -11.56 6.72 -9.65
CA ALA A 120 -10.75 7.93 -9.54
C ALA A 120 -9.26 7.62 -9.43
N LYS A 121 -8.41 8.57 -9.87
CA LYS A 121 -6.95 8.49 -9.77
C LYS A 121 -6.45 9.36 -8.61
N LEU A 122 -5.74 8.77 -7.65
CA LEU A 122 -5.30 9.44 -6.42
C LEU A 122 -3.78 9.35 -6.19
N ASP A 123 -2.99 9.10 -7.25
CA ASP A 123 -1.53 9.09 -7.12
C ASP A 123 -1.01 10.43 -6.57
N ASN A 124 -0.08 10.36 -5.61
CA ASN A 124 0.48 11.52 -4.92
C ASN A 124 -0.57 12.46 -4.28
N CYS A 125 -1.81 12.03 -4.10
CA CYS A 125 -2.86 12.83 -3.48
C CYS A 125 -2.63 12.95 -1.97
N ASN A 126 -2.97 14.11 -1.39
CA ASN A 126 -2.95 14.34 0.04
C ASN A 126 -4.34 14.12 0.64
N LEU A 127 -4.49 13.04 1.42
CA LEU A 127 -5.76 12.65 2.07
C LEU A 127 -5.73 12.84 3.60
N LEU A 128 -4.78 13.61 4.15
CA LEU A 128 -4.63 13.76 5.60
C LEU A 128 -5.87 14.40 6.22
N GLY A 129 -6.50 13.69 7.16
CA GLY A 129 -7.71 14.15 7.84
C GLY A 129 -8.96 14.25 6.96
N ALA A 130 -8.93 13.73 5.72
CA ALA A 130 -10.10 13.69 4.86
C ALA A 130 -11.18 12.75 5.44
N ASP A 131 -12.44 13.18 5.44
CA ASP A 131 -13.56 12.35 5.87
C ASP A 131 -14.10 11.52 4.69
N LEU A 132 -13.66 10.26 4.61
CA LEU A 132 -14.09 9.29 3.59
C LEU A 132 -15.34 8.48 4.02
N SER A 133 -16.06 8.90 5.06
CA SER A 133 -17.20 8.14 5.58
C SER A 133 -18.28 7.91 4.52
N ARG A 134 -18.55 6.63 4.21
CA ARG A 134 -19.52 6.22 3.17
C ARG A 134 -19.13 6.62 1.74
N ALA A 135 -17.93 7.14 1.51
CA ALA A 135 -17.42 7.34 0.16
C ALA A 135 -17.36 5.99 -0.58
N ARG A 136 -17.46 5.97 -1.91
CA ARG A 136 -17.29 4.76 -2.72
C ARG A 136 -15.85 4.71 -3.24
N LEU A 137 -15.08 3.69 -2.85
CA LEU A 137 -13.64 3.57 -3.12
C LEU A 137 -13.28 2.43 -4.10
N GLU A 138 -14.28 1.87 -4.78
CA GLU A 138 -14.12 0.83 -5.78
C GLU A 138 -13.24 1.27 -6.96
N ASN A 139 -12.33 0.39 -7.40
CA ASN A 139 -11.48 0.57 -8.58
C ASN A 139 -10.61 1.84 -8.58
N ILE A 140 -10.31 2.43 -7.42
CA ILE A 140 -9.41 3.58 -7.34
C ILE A 140 -8.00 3.21 -7.81
N GLU A 141 -7.43 4.07 -8.65
CA GLU A 141 -6.02 4.04 -9.01
C GLU A 141 -5.20 4.80 -7.96
N TRP A 142 -4.68 4.08 -6.96
CA TRP A 142 -3.85 4.65 -5.89
C TRP A 142 -2.44 5.08 -6.33
N GLY A 143 -2.02 4.66 -7.53
CA GLY A 143 -0.69 4.89 -8.07
C GLY A 143 0.43 4.24 -7.26
N ASP A 144 1.63 4.82 -7.37
CA ASP A 144 2.79 4.35 -6.62
C ASP A 144 2.60 4.62 -5.13
N SER A 145 2.14 5.83 -4.78
CA SER A 145 2.16 6.33 -3.40
C SER A 145 1.30 7.58 -3.18
N LEU A 146 0.63 7.63 -2.03
CA LEU A 146 0.02 8.88 -1.53
C LEU A 146 1.09 9.86 -1.04
N LYS A 147 0.72 11.15 -0.93
CA LYS A 147 1.61 12.24 -0.52
C LYS A 147 2.31 11.95 0.82
N GLN A 148 1.55 11.49 1.82
CA GLN A 148 2.08 11.16 3.16
C GLN A 148 3.12 10.03 3.11
N GLU A 149 2.92 9.05 2.22
CA GLU A 149 3.88 7.96 2.06
C GLU A 149 5.20 8.46 1.45
N ILE A 150 5.11 9.34 0.45
CA ILE A 150 6.26 9.96 -0.21
C ILE A 150 7.06 10.80 0.79
N ASP A 151 6.38 11.65 1.55
CA ASP A 151 7.02 12.52 2.54
C ASP A 151 7.68 11.70 3.65
N THR A 152 7.02 10.64 4.13
CA THR A 152 7.60 9.72 5.10
C THR A 152 8.86 9.03 4.56
N ARG A 153 8.85 8.55 3.30
CA ARG A 153 10.03 7.94 2.69
C ARG A 153 11.19 8.92 2.53
N LYS A 154 10.89 10.18 2.16
CA LYS A 154 11.89 11.25 2.09
C LYS A 154 12.51 11.51 3.47
N ALA A 155 11.69 11.62 4.51
CA ALA A 155 12.16 11.84 5.88
C ALA A 155 12.98 10.66 6.41
N LEU A 156 12.58 9.42 6.13
CA LEU A 156 13.34 8.22 6.49
C LEU A 156 14.75 8.22 5.88
N LYS A 157 14.92 8.75 4.66
CA LYS A 157 16.24 8.93 4.03
C LYS A 157 17.06 10.05 4.66
N GLN A 158 16.42 11.10 5.15
CA GLN A 158 17.08 12.25 5.79
C GLN A 158 17.54 11.96 7.22
N GLY A 159 16.90 11.00 7.91
CA GLY A 159 17.33 10.54 9.23
C GLY A 159 16.88 11.42 10.42
N ASP A 160 16.13 12.49 10.18
CA ASP A 160 15.51 13.28 11.26
C ASP A 160 14.39 12.49 11.93
N ARG A 161 14.68 11.98 13.13
CA ARG A 161 13.78 11.08 13.85
C ARG A 161 12.48 11.74 14.29
N ASN A 162 12.51 13.00 14.70
CA ASN A 162 11.29 13.68 15.17
C ASN A 162 10.34 13.90 14.00
N LYS A 163 10.88 14.37 12.87
CA LYS A 163 10.13 14.54 11.63
C LYS A 163 9.61 13.22 11.08
N VAL A 164 10.39 12.14 11.14
CA VAL A 164 9.96 10.79 10.73
C VAL A 164 8.77 10.33 11.55
N VAL A 165 8.79 10.49 12.89
CA VAL A 165 7.68 10.06 13.75
C VAL A 165 6.41 10.81 13.40
N SER A 166 6.47 12.14 13.25
CA SER A 166 5.31 12.96 12.86
C SER A 166 4.73 12.52 11.51
N LEU A 167 5.57 12.40 10.48
CA LEU A 167 5.10 12.00 9.14
C LEU A 167 4.58 10.56 9.11
N CYS A 168 5.15 9.65 9.91
CA CYS A 168 4.61 8.30 10.05
C CYS A 168 3.23 8.28 10.72
N GLN A 169 2.95 9.19 11.66
CA GLN A 169 1.62 9.32 12.26
C GLN A 169 0.59 9.78 11.24
N GLU A 170 0.94 10.78 10.43
CA GLU A 170 0.10 11.26 9.33
C GLU A 170 -0.18 10.15 8.29
N ALA A 171 0.86 9.42 7.87
CA ALA A 171 0.72 8.32 6.93
C ALA A 171 -0.09 7.16 7.50
N GLU A 172 0.07 6.84 8.79
CA GLU A 172 -0.73 5.84 9.50
C GLU A 172 -2.21 6.23 9.50
N GLU A 173 -2.53 7.49 9.84
CA GLU A 173 -3.90 7.98 9.89
C GLU A 173 -4.60 7.82 8.54
N VAL A 174 -3.94 8.24 7.47
CA VAL A 174 -4.46 8.12 6.10
C VAL A 174 -4.70 6.65 5.73
N CYS A 175 -3.71 5.77 5.96
CA CYS A 175 -3.86 4.34 5.66
C CYS A 175 -5.01 3.71 6.46
N ARG A 176 -5.15 4.08 7.74
CA ARG A 176 -6.19 3.57 8.63
C ARG A 176 -7.58 4.01 8.17
N ASN A 177 -7.74 5.26 7.75
CA ASN A 177 -9.02 5.79 7.29
C ASN A 177 -9.47 5.10 6.00
N ILE A 178 -8.56 4.94 5.03
CA ILE A 178 -8.82 4.22 3.78
C ILE A 178 -9.16 2.76 4.07
N ARG A 179 -8.34 2.05 4.87
CA ARG A 179 -8.59 0.66 5.24
C ARG A 179 -9.98 0.48 5.84
N LYS A 180 -10.35 1.29 6.83
CA LYS A 180 -11.66 1.18 7.49
C LYS A 180 -12.83 1.38 6.53
N GLN A 181 -12.69 2.27 5.56
CA GLN A 181 -13.72 2.51 4.56
C GLN A 181 -13.80 1.34 3.55
N CYS A 182 -12.65 0.86 3.06
CA CYS A 182 -12.58 -0.34 2.22
C CYS A 182 -13.16 -1.58 2.91
N GLU A 183 -12.89 -1.78 4.21
CA GLU A 183 -13.47 -2.90 4.99
C GLU A 183 -15.00 -2.82 5.06
N LYS A 184 -15.58 -1.62 5.18
CA LYS A 184 -17.04 -1.42 5.19
C LYS A 184 -17.68 -1.70 3.83
N GLU A 185 -16.96 -1.46 2.74
CA GLU A 185 -17.40 -1.73 1.37
C GLU A 185 -17.16 -3.18 0.92
N GLY A 186 -16.43 -3.98 1.70
CA GLY A 186 -16.02 -5.33 1.30
C GLY A 186 -14.85 -5.36 0.31
N LEU A 187 -14.09 -4.27 0.20
CA LEU A 187 -12.88 -4.17 -0.64
C LEU A 187 -11.66 -4.72 0.09
N PHE A 188 -11.70 -6.02 0.42
CA PHE A 188 -10.77 -6.64 1.34
C PHE A 188 -9.32 -6.70 0.84
N GLU A 189 -9.10 -6.80 -0.46
CA GLU A 189 -7.75 -6.77 -1.04
C GLU A 189 -7.07 -5.41 -0.78
N THR A 190 -7.76 -4.32 -1.13
CA THR A 190 -7.30 -2.95 -0.91
C THR A 190 -7.18 -2.66 0.59
N ALA A 191 -8.14 -3.10 1.40
CA ALA A 191 -8.05 -3.00 2.85
C ALA A 191 -6.78 -3.69 3.40
N GLY A 192 -6.45 -4.89 2.92
CA GLY A 192 -5.26 -5.63 3.33
C GLY A 192 -3.95 -4.97 2.92
N THR A 193 -3.89 -4.31 1.76
CA THR A 193 -2.69 -3.54 1.36
C THR A 193 -2.49 -2.33 2.25
N PHE A 194 -3.53 -1.55 2.53
CA PHE A 194 -3.48 -0.41 3.44
C PHE A 194 -3.25 -0.82 4.90
N PHE A 195 -3.75 -1.99 5.33
CA PHE A 195 -3.43 -2.57 6.64
C PHE A 195 -1.94 -2.82 6.80
N LYS A 196 -1.29 -3.45 5.80
CA LYS A 196 0.16 -3.67 5.84
C LYS A 196 0.95 -2.36 5.89
N LYS A 197 0.50 -1.33 5.16
CA LYS A 197 1.08 0.01 5.20
C LYS A 197 0.92 0.64 6.58
N GLU A 198 -0.29 0.62 7.15
CA GLU A 198 -0.60 1.11 8.51
C GLU A 198 0.32 0.46 9.56
N MET A 199 0.43 -0.87 9.57
CA MET A 199 1.30 -1.59 10.52
C MET A 199 2.78 -1.24 10.35
N ARG A 200 3.23 -0.99 9.11
CA ARG A 200 4.60 -0.57 8.83
C ARG A 200 4.89 0.83 9.39
N TYR A 201 3.96 1.78 9.23
CA TYR A 201 4.11 3.12 9.78
C TYR A 201 4.07 3.13 11.31
N ARG A 202 3.21 2.33 11.94
CA ARG A 202 3.24 2.10 13.40
C ARG A 202 4.60 1.61 13.87
N ARG A 203 5.19 0.64 13.16
CA ARG A 203 6.53 0.12 13.49
C ARG A 203 7.63 1.18 13.38
N TYR A 204 7.55 2.08 12.40
CA TYR A 204 8.55 3.13 12.22
C TYR A 204 8.55 4.18 13.33
N GLN A 205 7.40 4.39 13.99
CA GLN A 205 7.28 5.24 15.16
C GLN A 205 7.93 4.63 16.42
N MET A 206 8.11 3.30 16.46
CA MET A 206 8.69 2.62 17.61
C MET A 206 10.21 2.88 17.73
N PRO A 207 10.77 2.86 18.96
CA PRO A 207 12.21 2.95 19.14
C PRO A 207 13.00 1.86 18.39
N LEU A 208 14.17 2.22 17.86
CA LEU A 208 15.00 1.31 17.04
C LEU A 208 15.34 -0.01 17.75
N PHE A 209 15.74 0.07 19.03
CA PHE A 209 16.15 -1.09 19.83
C PHE A 209 15.01 -1.62 20.72
N SER A 210 13.76 -1.51 20.27
CA SER A 210 12.60 -2.04 21.01
C SER A 210 12.30 -3.49 20.63
N PHE A 211 12.07 -4.34 21.63
CA PHE A 211 11.58 -5.70 21.43
C PHE A 211 10.28 -5.73 20.61
N ASN A 212 9.37 -4.77 20.83
CA ASN A 212 8.13 -4.66 20.06
C ASN A 212 8.39 -4.38 18.57
N ARG A 213 9.40 -3.56 18.25
CA ARG A 213 9.80 -3.27 16.87
C ARG A 213 10.38 -4.52 16.20
N PHE A 214 11.20 -5.28 16.94
CA PHE A 214 11.75 -6.55 16.47
C PHE A 214 10.62 -7.54 16.16
N ILE A 215 9.71 -7.80 17.10
CA ILE A 215 8.57 -8.69 16.89
C ILE A 215 7.71 -8.24 15.69
N SER A 216 7.40 -6.96 15.59
CA SER A 216 6.65 -6.40 14.45
C SER A 216 7.36 -6.63 13.11
N LYS A 217 8.69 -6.48 13.07
CA LYS A 217 9.50 -6.76 11.88
C LYS A 217 9.50 -8.25 11.52
N THR A 218 9.60 -9.11 12.52
CA THR A 218 9.56 -10.57 12.39
C THR A 218 8.22 -11.03 11.83
N VAL A 219 7.10 -10.50 12.33
CA VAL A 219 5.75 -10.81 11.82
C VAL A 219 5.52 -10.30 10.39
N ASP A 220 6.01 -9.11 10.04
CA ASP A 220 5.97 -8.61 8.65
C ASP A 220 6.73 -9.55 7.70
N LEU A 221 7.92 -10.00 8.12
CA LEU A 221 8.76 -10.90 7.33
C LEU A 221 8.08 -12.25 7.10
N PHE A 222 7.56 -12.89 8.16
CA PHE A 222 7.00 -14.24 8.07
C PHE A 222 5.66 -14.32 7.34
N CYS A 223 4.71 -13.44 7.65
CA CYS A 223 3.34 -13.55 7.13
C CYS A 223 2.74 -12.24 6.62
N GLY A 224 3.54 -11.15 6.58
CA GLY A 224 3.06 -9.84 6.16
C GLY A 224 1.92 -9.33 7.04
N TYR A 225 2.04 -9.51 8.37
CA TYR A 225 0.96 -9.24 9.34
C TYR A 225 -0.31 -10.07 9.13
N GLY A 226 -0.15 -11.28 8.58
CA GLY A 226 -1.25 -12.20 8.30
C GLY A 226 -2.10 -11.79 7.09
N GLU A 227 -1.50 -11.11 6.12
CA GLU A 227 -2.12 -10.69 4.86
C GLU A 227 -1.44 -11.30 3.62
N SER A 228 -0.46 -12.18 3.80
CA SER A 228 0.37 -12.68 2.68
C SER A 228 0.70 -14.17 2.84
N PRO A 229 -0.19 -15.09 2.43
CA PRO A 229 0.03 -16.53 2.56
C PRO A 229 1.27 -16.99 1.77
N ILE A 230 1.56 -16.35 0.63
CA ILE A 230 2.76 -16.63 -0.16
C ILE A 230 4.06 -16.44 0.63
N ARG A 231 4.12 -15.46 1.55
CA ARG A 231 5.30 -15.26 2.42
C ARG A 231 5.52 -16.43 3.36
N VAL A 232 4.43 -17.00 3.88
CA VAL A 232 4.48 -18.18 4.76
C VAL A 232 5.00 -19.39 3.99
N VAL A 233 4.53 -19.60 2.75
CA VAL A 233 5.02 -20.67 1.87
C VAL A 233 6.51 -20.48 1.57
N THR A 234 6.94 -19.28 1.18
CA THR A 234 8.36 -19.03 0.90
C THR A 234 9.25 -19.22 2.13
N PHE A 235 8.77 -18.83 3.32
CA PHE A 235 9.49 -19.07 4.55
C PHE A 235 9.60 -20.57 4.86
N SER A 236 8.51 -21.31 4.65
CA SER A 236 8.47 -22.77 4.85
C SER A 236 9.47 -23.48 3.94
N LEU A 237 9.50 -23.14 2.65
CA LEU A 237 10.47 -23.69 1.69
C LEU A 237 11.91 -23.34 2.06
N PHE A 238 12.16 -22.12 2.53
CA PHE A 238 13.48 -21.72 3.00
C PHE A 238 13.90 -22.51 4.25
N LEU A 239 13.00 -22.70 5.21
CA LEU A 239 13.29 -23.47 6.42
C LEU A 239 13.61 -24.93 6.08
N ILE A 240 12.79 -25.56 5.23
CA ILE A 240 13.02 -26.92 4.72
C ILE A 240 14.40 -27.00 4.07
N PHE A 241 14.72 -26.09 3.15
CA PHE A 241 16.01 -26.12 2.47
C PHE A 241 17.19 -25.91 3.45
N ALA A 242 17.06 -24.99 4.41
CA ALA A 242 18.09 -24.73 5.41
C ALA A 242 18.33 -25.93 6.33
N CYS A 243 17.27 -26.60 6.77
CA CYS A 243 17.35 -27.83 7.56
C CYS A 243 17.94 -28.98 6.75
N ALA A 244 17.49 -29.17 5.49
CA ALA A 244 18.07 -30.14 4.57
C ALA A 244 19.58 -29.96 4.39
N MET A 245 20.04 -28.72 4.21
CA MET A 245 21.47 -28.42 4.12
C MET A 245 22.21 -28.77 5.42
N ALA A 246 21.61 -28.49 6.58
CA ALA A 246 22.19 -28.86 7.86
C ALA A 246 22.29 -30.38 8.03
N TYR A 247 21.27 -31.14 7.64
CA TYR A 247 21.28 -32.61 7.71
C TYR A 247 22.32 -33.24 6.78
N PHE A 248 22.49 -32.68 5.58
CA PHE A 248 23.49 -33.09 4.62
C PHE A 248 24.92 -32.88 5.16
N VAL A 249 25.19 -31.72 5.78
CA VAL A 249 26.50 -31.41 6.37
C VAL A 249 26.79 -32.27 7.61
N LEU A 250 25.76 -32.60 8.40
CA LEU A 250 25.88 -33.42 9.59
C LEU A 250 25.88 -34.94 9.31
N ASP A 251 25.88 -35.32 8.03
CA ASP A 251 25.95 -36.71 7.57
C ASP A 251 24.86 -37.61 8.18
N THR A 252 23.67 -37.03 8.30
CA THR A 252 22.59 -37.66 9.08
C THR A 252 21.96 -38.85 8.37
N THR A 253 22.13 -38.95 7.04
CA THR A 253 21.47 -39.91 6.15
C THR A 253 22.39 -41.02 5.63
N ALA A 254 23.70 -40.92 5.84
CA ALA A 254 24.70 -41.85 5.28
C ALA A 254 24.71 -43.26 5.90
N SER A 255 23.94 -43.49 6.97
CA SER A 255 23.79 -44.82 7.57
C SER A 255 22.74 -45.70 6.86
N ASN A 256 22.13 -45.22 5.77
CA ASN A 256 21.12 -45.98 5.05
C ASN A 256 21.75 -47.08 4.16
N PRO A 257 21.35 -48.36 4.32
CA PRO A 257 21.94 -49.49 3.59
C PRO A 257 21.66 -49.48 2.07
N ILE A 258 20.81 -48.58 1.59
CA ILE A 258 20.46 -48.41 0.17
C ILE A 258 21.64 -47.89 -0.67
N TYR A 259 22.63 -47.24 -0.05
CA TYR A 259 23.73 -46.54 -0.74
C TYR A 259 25.06 -47.30 -0.78
N ALA A 260 25.08 -48.55 -0.31
CA ALA A 260 26.30 -49.35 -0.18
C ALA A 260 27.09 -49.51 -1.50
N ASP A 261 26.41 -49.44 -2.65
CA ASP A 261 27.00 -49.63 -3.99
C ASP A 261 27.17 -48.32 -4.80
N VAL A 262 26.90 -47.15 -4.21
CA VAL A 262 26.95 -45.86 -4.94
C VAL A 262 28.18 -45.06 -4.53
N GLU A 263 29.13 -44.90 -5.46
CA GLU A 263 30.37 -44.15 -5.24
C GLU A 263 30.42 -42.80 -5.99
N GLY A 264 31.29 -41.89 -5.53
CA GLY A 264 31.62 -40.64 -6.22
C GLY A 264 30.57 -39.53 -6.07
N TRP A 265 30.45 -38.65 -7.07
CA TRP A 265 29.54 -37.49 -7.01
C TRP A 265 28.06 -37.87 -6.91
N ARG A 266 27.69 -39.06 -7.40
CA ARG A 266 26.32 -39.59 -7.36
C ARG A 266 25.88 -39.86 -5.93
N PHE A 267 26.79 -40.32 -5.07
CA PHE A 267 26.53 -40.51 -3.64
C PHE A 267 26.08 -39.20 -2.98
N TYR A 268 26.88 -38.14 -3.12
CA TYR A 268 26.56 -36.83 -2.54
C TYR A 268 25.26 -36.25 -3.09
N ALA A 269 24.94 -36.48 -4.36
CA ALA A 269 23.66 -36.07 -4.92
C ALA A 269 22.48 -36.79 -4.26
N TYR A 270 22.55 -38.12 -4.08
CA TYR A 270 21.49 -38.89 -3.40
C TYR A 270 21.35 -38.51 -1.93
N GLU A 271 22.45 -38.36 -1.20
CA GLU A 271 22.45 -37.90 0.19
C GLU A 271 21.81 -36.53 0.34
N PHE A 272 22.08 -35.60 -0.59
CA PHE A 272 21.42 -34.30 -0.60
C PHE A 272 19.90 -34.42 -0.79
N PHE A 273 19.43 -35.22 -1.76
CA PHE A 273 18.00 -35.44 -1.97
C PHE A 273 17.32 -36.15 -0.80
N ASN A 274 18.02 -37.07 -0.12
CA ASN A 274 17.53 -37.68 1.12
C ASN A 274 17.39 -36.69 2.25
N ALA A 275 18.38 -35.80 2.42
CA ALA A 275 18.31 -34.76 3.42
C ALA A 275 17.14 -33.80 3.16
N VAL A 276 16.85 -33.48 1.88
CA VAL A 276 15.66 -32.71 1.48
C VAL A 276 14.38 -33.48 1.81
N TYR A 277 14.31 -34.75 1.44
CA TYR A 277 13.16 -35.61 1.74
C TYR A 277 12.91 -35.72 3.25
N PHE A 278 13.95 -35.97 4.05
CA PHE A 278 13.87 -36.05 5.51
C PHE A 278 13.38 -34.74 6.12
N SER A 279 13.89 -33.60 5.65
CA SER A 279 13.44 -32.28 6.08
C SER A 279 11.96 -32.04 5.74
N VAL A 280 11.49 -32.38 4.54
CA VAL A 280 10.07 -32.26 4.18
C VAL A 280 9.18 -33.09 5.10
N VAL A 281 9.54 -34.35 5.35
CA VAL A 281 8.76 -35.26 6.23
C VAL A 281 8.78 -34.79 7.69
N THR A 282 9.90 -34.24 8.15
CA THR A 282 10.06 -33.68 9.49
C THR A 282 9.27 -32.40 9.67
N PHE A 283 9.39 -31.46 8.73
CA PHE A 283 8.64 -30.20 8.71
C PHE A 283 7.12 -30.43 8.66
N THR A 284 6.66 -31.39 7.86
CA THR A 284 5.24 -31.76 7.78
C THR A 284 4.77 -32.62 8.95
N THR A 285 5.67 -33.01 9.86
CA THR A 285 5.40 -33.87 11.02
C THR A 285 4.85 -35.27 10.67
N LEU A 286 5.06 -35.74 9.44
CA LEU A 286 4.61 -37.06 8.99
C LEU A 286 5.42 -38.21 9.58
N GLY A 287 6.75 -38.05 9.67
CA GLY A 287 7.66 -38.97 10.37
C GLY A 287 7.59 -40.45 9.97
N TYR A 288 7.98 -40.80 8.73
CA TYR A 288 7.94 -42.19 8.25
C TYR A 288 8.90 -43.16 8.95
N GLY A 289 9.92 -42.66 9.67
CA GLY A 289 10.83 -43.47 10.47
C GLY A 289 11.91 -44.22 9.68
N ASP A 290 12.01 -43.95 8.38
CA ASP A 290 13.01 -44.48 7.44
C ASP A 290 14.40 -43.83 7.60
N ILE A 291 14.45 -42.60 8.11
CA ILE A 291 15.67 -41.87 8.42
C ILE A 291 15.63 -41.44 9.88
N SER A 292 16.68 -41.76 10.63
CA SER A 292 16.79 -41.44 12.05
C SER A 292 17.94 -40.47 12.31
N PRO A 293 17.67 -39.27 12.87
CA PRO A 293 18.74 -38.34 13.15
C PRO A 293 19.61 -38.79 14.33
N HIS A 294 20.91 -38.57 14.22
CA HIS A 294 21.89 -38.87 15.27
C HIS A 294 22.59 -37.59 15.76
N GLY A 295 23.11 -37.63 16.99
CA GLY A 295 23.84 -36.50 17.57
C GLY A 295 23.05 -35.18 17.58
N VAL A 296 23.67 -34.12 17.08
CA VAL A 296 23.11 -32.75 17.06
C VAL A 296 21.90 -32.62 16.12
N ALA A 297 21.82 -33.44 15.07
CA ALA A 297 20.71 -33.40 14.11
C ALA A 297 19.35 -33.68 14.75
N ARG A 298 19.31 -34.37 15.90
CA ARG A 298 18.07 -34.61 16.67
C ARG A 298 17.43 -33.32 17.16
N PHE A 299 18.24 -32.36 17.60
CA PHE A 299 17.74 -31.07 18.06
C PHE A 299 17.23 -30.23 16.90
N ILE A 300 17.89 -30.30 15.75
CA ILE A 300 17.45 -29.62 14.51
C ILE A 300 16.12 -30.21 14.06
N ALA A 301 15.96 -31.53 14.05
CA ALA A 301 14.72 -32.20 13.69
C ALA A 301 13.57 -31.86 14.64
N ALA A 302 13.81 -31.84 15.95
CA ALA A 302 12.81 -31.44 16.93
C ALA A 302 12.36 -29.97 16.73
N PHE A 303 13.31 -29.07 16.47
CA PHE A 303 13.02 -27.66 16.21
C PHE A 303 12.29 -27.44 14.88
N GLU A 304 12.70 -28.14 13.83
CA GLU A 304 12.06 -28.12 12.52
C GLU A 304 10.61 -28.62 12.59
N ALA A 305 10.36 -29.75 13.25
CA ALA A 305 9.02 -30.29 13.42
C ALA A 305 8.12 -29.31 14.21
N PHE A 306 8.65 -28.70 15.27
CA PHE A 306 7.93 -27.69 16.04
C PHE A 306 7.57 -26.46 15.17
N LEU A 307 8.53 -25.88 14.46
CA LEU A 307 8.29 -24.75 13.56
C LEU A 307 7.37 -25.11 12.40
N GLY A 308 7.50 -26.31 11.85
CA GLY A 308 6.65 -26.86 10.80
C GLY A 308 5.19 -26.92 11.21
N SER A 309 4.88 -27.46 12.38
CA SER A 309 3.52 -27.49 12.91
C SER A 309 2.91 -26.09 13.07
N PHE A 310 3.69 -25.12 13.56
CA PHE A 310 3.24 -23.75 13.75
C PHE A 310 3.03 -23.01 12.42
N THR A 311 3.95 -23.18 11.47
CA THR A 311 3.88 -22.53 10.15
C THR A 311 2.75 -23.07 9.30
N MET A 312 2.46 -24.38 9.36
CA MET A 312 1.29 -24.96 8.70
C MET A 312 -0.02 -24.40 9.27
N ALA A 313 -0.14 -24.32 10.60
CA ALA A 313 -1.31 -23.71 11.24
C ALA A 313 -1.46 -22.22 10.84
N LEU A 314 -0.35 -21.47 10.84
CA LEU A 314 -0.33 -20.07 10.41
C LEU A 314 -0.72 -19.93 8.93
N PHE A 315 -0.24 -20.82 8.05
CA PHE A 315 -0.61 -20.83 6.64
C PHE A 315 -2.13 -20.99 6.48
N VAL A 316 -2.74 -21.95 7.16
CA VAL A 316 -4.20 -22.16 7.11
C VAL A 316 -4.94 -20.92 7.57
N VAL A 317 -4.56 -20.32 8.69
CA VAL A 317 -5.23 -19.11 9.22
C VAL A 317 -5.12 -17.94 8.24
N VAL A 318 -3.93 -17.69 7.69
CA VAL A 318 -3.70 -16.59 6.75
C VAL A 318 -4.40 -16.85 5.42
N PHE A 319 -4.41 -18.10 4.96
CA PHE A 319 -5.10 -18.51 3.74
C PHE A 319 -6.61 -18.35 3.87
N VAL A 320 -7.20 -18.91 4.93
CA VAL A 320 -8.64 -18.78 5.20
C VAL A 320 -9.02 -17.31 5.30
N LYS A 321 -8.29 -16.52 6.09
CA LYS A 321 -8.54 -15.08 6.23
C LYS A 321 -8.51 -14.34 4.89
N LYS A 322 -7.61 -14.73 3.97
CA LYS A 322 -7.48 -14.13 2.64
C LYS A 322 -8.57 -14.58 1.65
N MET A 323 -9.18 -15.74 1.87
CA MET A 323 -10.26 -16.30 1.04
C MET A 323 -11.67 -15.92 1.52
N THR A 324 -11.86 -15.77 2.84
CA THR A 324 -13.17 -15.48 3.46
C THR A 324 -13.46 -14.00 3.62
N ARG A 325 -12.45 -13.15 3.46
CA ARG A 325 -12.59 -11.71 3.34
C ARG A 325 -12.56 -11.38 1.86
#